data_AF-A0A2F0AL39-F1
#
_entry.id   AF-A0A2F0AL39-F1
#
_cell.length_a   1.000
_cell.length_b   1.000
_cell.length_c   1.000
_cell.angle_alpha   90.00
_cell.angle_beta   90.00
_cell.angle_gamma   90.00
#
_symmetry.space_group_name_H-M   'P 1'
#
loop_
_entity.id
_entity.type
_entity.pdbx_description
1 polymer ?
#
loop_
_entity_poly.entity_id
_entity_poly.type
_entity_poly.pdbx_seq_one_letter_code
_entity_poly.pdbx_strand_id
1 'polypeptide(L)'
;MLNIIISRLKKLKLHEIFGILGFIPFLIIIFLIFTDKDDVRIYLDLVIFYLFIIISFIGATYWGLSISSKKNKSRLIIFSVIPSIIVTFVYLLNITITIKLLIGIFFLNFIFFYEKAYFKNELPNWYLNLRRNLNFLVTSSILIIIFLL
;
A
#
# COMPACT_ATOMS: atom_id res chain seq x y z
N MET A 1 7.52 -2.56 -29.00
CA MET A 1 6.96 -2.38 -27.63
C MET A 1 7.68 -3.23 -26.58
N LEU A 2 7.91 -4.53 -26.83
CA LEU A 2 8.60 -5.44 -25.90
C LEU A 2 10.04 -4.99 -25.53
N ASN A 3 10.84 -4.54 -26.50
CA ASN A 3 12.23 -4.10 -26.25
C ASN A 3 12.34 -2.83 -25.39
N ILE A 4 11.31 -1.98 -25.40
CA ILE A 4 11.24 -0.77 -24.58
C ILE A 4 10.91 -1.16 -23.12
N ILE A 5 10.06 -2.16 -22.94
CA ILE A 5 9.74 -2.74 -21.63
C ILE A 5 10.99 -3.41 -21.05
N ILE A 6 11.70 -4.22 -21.85
CA ILE A 6 12.92 -4.91 -21.44
C ILE A 6 14.06 -3.93 -21.09
N SER A 7 14.23 -2.84 -21.85
CA SER A 7 15.25 -1.82 -21.55
C SER A 7 14.92 -1.00 -20.29
N ARG A 8 13.64 -0.78 -20.00
CA ARG A 8 13.18 -0.22 -18.72
C ARG A 8 13.40 -1.18 -17.55
N LEU A 9 13.09 -2.47 -17.73
CA LEU A 9 13.31 -3.50 -16.70
C LEU A 9 14.79 -3.59 -16.29
N LYS A 10 15.73 -3.48 -17.25
CA LYS A 10 17.18 -3.45 -16.97
C LYS A 10 17.66 -2.22 -16.19
N LYS A 11 16.88 -1.13 -16.15
CA LYS A 11 17.20 0.11 -15.41
C LYS A 11 16.50 0.21 -14.06
N LEU A 12 15.61 -0.73 -13.73
CA LEU A 12 14.91 -0.71 -12.46
C LEU A 12 15.89 -0.93 -11.32
N LYS A 13 15.85 -0.04 -10.34
CA LYS A 13 16.61 -0.23 -9.10
C LYS A 13 15.95 -1.32 -8.26
N LEU A 14 16.73 -1.99 -7.42
CA LEU A 14 16.26 -3.12 -6.61
C LEU A 14 14.97 -2.79 -5.80
N HIS A 15 14.89 -1.59 -5.22
CA HIS A 15 13.71 -1.13 -4.48
C HIS A 15 12.46 -0.99 -5.35
N GLU A 16 12.59 -0.64 -6.63
CA GLU A 16 11.46 -0.55 -7.55
C GLU A 16 10.94 -1.94 -7.91
N ILE A 17 11.84 -2.90 -8.14
CA ILE A 17 11.48 -4.30 -8.43
C ILE A 17 10.69 -4.87 -7.24
N PHE A 18 11.25 -4.82 -6.03
CA PHE A 18 10.56 -5.37 -4.86
C PHE A 18 9.28 -4.61 -4.51
N GLY A 19 9.23 -3.29 -4.73
CA GLY A 19 8.00 -2.52 -4.58
C GLY A 19 6.90 -2.99 -5.54
N ILE A 20 7.23 -3.23 -6.81
CA ILE A 20 6.29 -3.73 -7.82
C ILE A 20 5.89 -5.19 -7.54
N LEU A 21 6.82 -6.04 -7.08
CA LEU A 21 6.49 -7.42 -6.69
C LEU A 21 5.47 -7.46 -5.55
N GLY A 22 5.49 -6.48 -4.64
CA GLY A 22 4.47 -6.29 -3.62
C GLY A 22 3.06 -6.01 -4.16
N PHE A 23 2.88 -5.78 -5.46
CA PHE A 23 1.57 -5.64 -6.08
C PHE A 23 0.97 -6.99 -6.53
N ILE A 24 1.78 -8.05 -6.66
CA ILE A 24 1.36 -9.36 -7.18
C ILE A 24 0.13 -9.93 -6.46
N PRO A 25 0.02 -9.89 -5.12
CA PRO A 25 -1.14 -10.48 -4.43
C PRO A 25 -2.48 -9.87 -4.84
N PHE A 26 -2.53 -8.58 -5.19
CA PHE A 26 -3.75 -7.95 -5.68
C PHE A 26 -4.19 -8.51 -7.04
N LEU A 27 -3.23 -8.72 -7.95
CA LEU A 27 -3.52 -9.32 -9.26
C LEU A 27 -4.01 -10.76 -9.15
N ILE A 28 -3.39 -11.55 -8.27
CA ILE A 28 -3.81 -12.92 -7.99
C ILE A 28 -5.26 -12.93 -7.47
N ILE A 29 -5.58 -12.06 -6.51
CA ILE A 29 -6.92 -12.02 -5.92
C ILE A 29 -7.98 -11.56 -6.93
N ILE A 30 -7.69 -10.56 -7.77
CA ILE A 30 -8.59 -10.16 -8.87
C ILE A 30 -8.87 -11.34 -9.79
N PHE A 31 -7.82 -12.07 -10.18
CA PHE A 31 -7.96 -13.25 -11.04
C PHE A 31 -8.84 -14.32 -10.38
N LEU A 32 -8.59 -14.64 -9.10
CA LEU A 32 -9.36 -15.62 -8.35
C LEU A 32 -10.84 -15.24 -8.24
N ILE A 33 -11.17 -13.99 -7.88
CA ILE A 33 -12.56 -13.50 -7.80
C ILE A 33 -13.26 -13.59 -9.18
N PHE A 34 -12.50 -13.41 -10.27
CA PHE A 34 -13.05 -13.51 -11.62
C PHE A 34 -13.33 -14.96 -12.03
N THR A 35 -12.48 -15.91 -11.65
CA THR A 35 -12.57 -17.32 -12.10
C THR A 35 -13.36 -18.21 -11.16
N ASP A 36 -13.32 -17.95 -9.85
CA ASP A 36 -13.91 -18.78 -8.81
C ASP A 36 -14.75 -17.91 -7.88
N LYS A 37 -16.07 -18.13 -7.93
CA LYS A 37 -17.04 -17.36 -7.13
C LYS A 37 -17.40 -18.02 -5.81
N ASP A 38 -17.07 -19.30 -5.63
CA ASP A 38 -17.52 -20.07 -4.47
C ASP A 38 -16.77 -19.63 -3.20
N ASP A 39 -15.50 -19.22 -3.35
CA ASP A 39 -14.61 -18.81 -2.25
C ASP A 39 -14.35 -17.30 -2.17
N VAL A 40 -15.18 -16.47 -2.81
CA VAL A 40 -14.99 -14.99 -2.89
C VAL A 40 -14.75 -14.34 -1.54
N ARG A 41 -15.42 -14.80 -0.49
CA ARG A 41 -15.24 -14.26 0.87
C ARG A 41 -13.81 -14.46 1.39
N ILE A 42 -13.21 -15.61 1.13
CA ILE A 42 -11.82 -15.91 1.54
C ILE A 42 -10.85 -14.97 0.80
N TYR A 43 -11.06 -14.78 -0.50
CA TYR A 43 -10.22 -13.89 -1.32
C TYR A 43 -10.31 -12.43 -0.86
N LEU A 44 -11.50 -12.00 -0.44
CA LEU A 44 -11.71 -10.67 0.12
C LEU A 44 -11.05 -10.47 1.48
N ASP A 45 -11.12 -11.47 2.36
CA ASP A 45 -10.42 -11.41 3.65
C ASP A 45 -8.89 -11.35 3.44
N LEU A 46 -8.36 -12.11 2.47
CA LEU A 46 -6.95 -12.07 2.09
C LEU A 46 -6.52 -10.70 1.56
N VAL A 47 -7.33 -10.04 0.70
CA VAL A 47 -6.95 -8.72 0.16
C VAL A 47 -7.02 -7.64 1.23
N ILE A 48 -8.00 -7.69 2.14
CA ILE A 48 -8.06 -6.78 3.30
C ILE A 48 -6.82 -6.95 4.16
N PHE A 49 -6.50 -8.19 4.51
CA PHE A 49 -5.34 -8.50 5.35
C PHE A 49 -4.05 -7.97 4.73
N TYR A 50 -3.85 -8.23 3.44
CA TYR A 50 -2.65 -7.79 2.73
C TYR A 50 -2.57 -6.26 2.58
N LEU A 51 -3.70 -5.61 2.26
CA LEU A 51 -3.78 -4.14 2.20
C LEU A 51 -3.39 -3.51 3.54
N PHE A 52 -3.84 -4.09 4.65
CA PHE A 52 -3.56 -3.56 5.99
C PHE A 52 -2.11 -3.81 6.41
N ILE A 53 -1.51 -4.93 6.02
CA ILE A 53 -0.06 -5.16 6.16
C ILE A 53 0.73 -4.06 5.42
N ILE A 54 0.35 -3.73 4.18
CA ILE A 54 1.05 -2.68 3.41
C ILE A 54 0.96 -1.32 4.13
N ILE A 55 -0.23 -0.94 4.62
CA ILE A 55 -0.41 0.32 5.34
C ILE A 55 0.44 0.35 6.62
N SER A 56 0.50 -0.76 7.36
CA SER A 56 1.37 -0.89 8.53
C SER A 56 2.86 -0.80 8.15
N PHE A 57 3.27 -1.46 7.06
CA PHE A 57 4.64 -1.42 6.56
C PHE A 57 5.09 -0.01 6.12
N ILE A 58 4.18 0.77 5.53
CA ILE A 58 4.43 2.19 5.22
C ILE A 58 4.75 2.96 6.51
N GLY A 59 4.02 2.71 7.60
CA GLY A 59 4.32 3.31 8.92
C GLY A 59 5.75 3.02 9.40
N ALA A 60 6.23 1.79 9.23
CA ALA A 60 7.58 1.39 9.64
C ALA A 60 8.70 2.20 8.95
N THR A 61 8.46 2.74 7.75
CA THR A 61 9.44 3.58 7.04
C THR A 61 9.83 4.84 7.83
N TYR A 62 8.89 5.45 8.56
CA TYR A 62 9.18 6.66 9.35
C TYR A 62 10.01 6.36 10.59
N TRP A 63 9.88 5.15 11.14
CA TRP A 63 10.73 4.69 12.23
C TRP A 63 12.19 4.57 11.76
N GLY A 64 12.41 3.96 10.59
CA GLY A 64 13.73 3.88 9.96
C GLY A 64 14.33 5.26 9.65
N LEU A 65 13.53 6.19 9.15
CA LEU A 65 13.97 7.57 8.90
C LEU A 65 14.36 8.29 10.20
N SER A 66 13.59 8.09 11.27
CA SER A 66 13.91 8.67 12.58
C SER A 66 15.23 8.13 13.12
N ILE A 67 15.49 6.83 13.00
CA ILE A 67 16.76 6.20 13.43
C ILE A 67 17.95 6.77 12.64
N SER A 68 17.78 6.95 11.32
CA SER A 68 18.84 7.49 10.46
C SER A 68 19.12 8.99 10.66
N SER A 69 18.26 9.70 11.39
CA SER A 69 18.35 11.14 11.61
C SER A 69 19.29 11.47 12.78
N LYS A 70 20.22 12.42 12.58
CA LYS A 70 21.07 12.96 13.66
C LYS A 70 20.29 13.73 14.73
N LYS A 71 19.07 14.16 14.42
CA LYS A 71 18.18 14.88 15.35
C LYS A 71 17.02 13.97 15.75
N ASN A 72 16.60 14.06 17.01
CA ASN A 72 15.39 13.40 17.48
C ASN A 72 14.17 14.00 16.73
N LYS A 73 13.49 13.17 15.92
CA LYS A 73 12.32 13.55 15.14
C LYS A 73 11.08 12.85 15.68
N SER A 74 10.63 13.26 16.87
CA SER A 74 9.45 12.70 17.55
C SER A 74 8.21 12.59 16.66
N ARG A 75 7.99 13.56 15.75
CA ARG A 75 6.89 13.51 14.76
C ARG A 75 6.93 12.28 13.87
N LEU A 76 8.11 11.85 13.41
CA LEU A 76 8.25 10.64 12.57
C LEU A 76 7.93 9.38 13.37
N ILE A 77 8.35 9.33 14.63
CA ILE A 77 8.07 8.19 15.52
C ILE A 77 6.56 8.09 15.76
N ILE A 78 5.89 9.18 16.12
CA ILE A 78 4.44 9.20 16.32
C ILE A 78 3.73 8.73 15.05
N PHE A 79 4.13 9.28 13.90
CA PHE A 79 3.50 8.94 12.62
C PHE A 79 3.82 7.51 12.13
N SER A 80 4.86 6.86 12.66
CA SER A 80 5.18 5.47 12.33
C SER A 80 4.20 4.44 12.88
N VAL A 81 3.59 4.74 14.03
CA VAL A 81 2.71 3.81 14.74
C VAL A 81 1.24 4.02 14.37
N ILE A 82 0.87 5.25 13.99
CA ILE A 82 -0.51 5.60 13.62
C ILE A 82 -1.10 4.64 12.56
N PRO A 83 -0.43 4.34 11.43
CA PRO A 83 -0.98 3.46 10.39
C PRO A 83 -1.34 2.07 10.90
N SER A 84 -0.46 1.45 11.72
CA SER A 84 -0.67 0.09 12.22
C SER A 84 -1.81 0.01 13.24
N ILE A 85 -1.92 1.00 14.13
CA ILE A 85 -3.04 1.09 15.09
C ILE A 85 -4.37 1.26 14.36
N ILE A 86 -4.43 2.17 13.39
CA ILE A 86 -5.65 2.45 12.63
C ILE A 86 -6.14 1.20 11.93
N VAL A 87 -5.29 0.52 11.15
CA VAL A 87 -5.74 -0.66 10.39
C VAL A 87 -6.09 -1.83 11.30
N THR A 88 -5.42 -1.97 12.44
CA THR A 88 -5.79 -2.98 13.46
C THR A 88 -7.19 -2.70 14.01
N PHE A 89 -7.48 -1.44 14.36
CA PHE A 89 -8.81 -1.07 14.83
C PHE A 89 -9.88 -1.33 13.77
N VAL A 90 -9.65 -0.89 12.53
CA VAL A 90 -10.58 -1.11 11.40
C VAL A 90 -10.80 -2.60 11.14
N TYR A 91 -9.76 -3.42 11.29
CA TYR A 91 -9.86 -4.87 11.11
C TYR A 91 -10.81 -5.51 12.12
N LEU A 92 -10.76 -5.06 13.38
CA LEU A 92 -11.59 -5.57 14.48
C LEU A 92 -13.05 -5.10 14.43
N LEU A 93 -13.36 -4.03 13.69
CA LEU A 93 -14.73 -3.56 13.55
C LEU A 93 -15.61 -4.56 12.80
N ASN A 94 -16.84 -4.74 13.30
CA ASN A 94 -17.88 -5.54 12.63
C ASN A 94 -18.61 -4.71 11.56
N ILE A 95 -17.88 -4.37 10.51
CA ILE A 95 -18.36 -3.62 9.34
C ILE A 95 -18.17 -4.47 8.08
N THR A 96 -18.88 -4.10 6.99
CA THR A 96 -18.80 -4.86 5.74
C THR A 96 -17.39 -4.82 5.13
N ILE A 97 -17.06 -5.88 4.39
CA ILE A 97 -15.79 -6.01 3.65
C ILE A 97 -15.56 -4.79 2.75
N THR A 98 -16.58 -4.37 1.99
CA THR A 98 -16.50 -3.20 1.12
C THR A 98 -16.12 -1.94 1.89
N ILE A 99 -16.69 -1.72 3.09
CA ILE A 99 -16.32 -0.58 3.93
C ILE A 99 -14.86 -0.69 4.39
N LYS A 100 -14.39 -1.87 4.82
CA LYS A 100 -12.97 -2.08 5.20
C LYS A 100 -12.03 -1.77 4.04
N LEU A 101 -12.37 -2.18 2.82
CA LEU A 101 -11.60 -1.89 1.61
C LEU A 101 -11.55 -0.40 1.31
N LEU A 102 -12.70 0.29 1.36
CA LEU A 102 -12.80 1.74 1.16
C LEU A 102 -11.98 2.52 2.21
N ILE A 103 -12.09 2.14 3.48
CA ILE A 103 -11.28 2.72 4.57
C ILE A 103 -9.78 2.47 4.32
N GLY A 104 -9.42 1.26 3.89
CA GLY A 104 -8.04 0.91 3.57
C GLY A 104 -7.44 1.80 2.47
N ILE A 105 -8.11 1.93 1.33
CA ILE A 105 -7.63 2.80 0.25
C ILE A 105 -7.68 4.28 0.62
N PHE A 106 -8.64 4.70 1.45
CA PHE A 106 -8.69 6.06 1.98
C PHE A 106 -7.42 6.34 2.80
N PHE A 107 -7.09 5.50 3.79
CA PHE A 107 -5.90 5.70 4.61
C PHE A 107 -4.61 5.58 3.80
N LEU A 108 -4.52 4.62 2.88
CA LEU A 108 -3.36 4.48 1.98
C LEU A 108 -3.09 5.79 1.22
N ASN A 109 -4.13 6.42 0.67
CA ASN A 109 -4.00 7.67 -0.08
C ASN A 109 -3.85 8.90 0.82
N PHE A 110 -4.54 8.93 1.97
CA PHE A 110 -4.39 10.00 2.96
C PHE A 110 -2.95 10.10 3.45
N ILE A 111 -2.33 8.98 3.81
CA ILE A 111 -0.93 8.93 4.23
C ILE A 111 -0.03 9.46 3.09
N PHE A 112 -0.34 9.19 1.82
CA PHE A 112 0.47 9.71 0.70
C PHE A 112 0.43 11.21 0.60
N PHE A 113 -0.78 11.72 0.67
CA PHE A 113 -1.00 13.14 0.57
C PHE A 113 -0.31 13.85 1.74
N TYR A 114 -0.41 13.28 2.94
CA TYR A 114 0.28 13.77 4.12
C TYR A 114 1.81 13.75 3.98
N GLU A 115 2.39 12.65 3.47
CA GLU A 115 3.82 12.59 3.17
C GLU A 115 4.27 13.68 2.20
N LYS A 116 3.51 13.88 1.13
CA LYS A 116 3.84 14.88 0.11
C LYS A 116 3.74 16.31 0.63
N ALA A 117 2.81 16.56 1.56
CA ALA A 117 2.61 17.87 2.16
C ALA A 117 3.64 18.19 3.26
N TYR A 118 3.93 17.22 4.13
CA TYR A 118 4.65 17.47 5.37
C TYR A 118 6.02 16.79 5.47
N PHE A 119 6.27 15.71 4.71
CA PHE A 119 7.51 14.92 4.77
C PHE A 119 8.33 14.93 3.47
N LYS A 120 8.02 15.84 2.54
CA LYS A 120 8.68 15.89 1.23
C LYS A 120 10.19 16.11 1.31
N ASN A 121 10.67 16.80 2.34
CA ASN A 121 12.10 17.11 2.51
C ASN A 121 12.85 15.98 3.25
N GLU A 122 12.12 15.12 3.96
CA GLU A 122 12.66 13.98 4.69
C GLU A 122 12.66 12.70 3.86
N LEU A 123 11.75 12.61 2.88
CA LEU A 123 11.58 11.44 2.02
C LEU A 123 12.32 11.63 0.68
N PRO A 124 13.09 10.62 0.23
CA PRO A 124 13.70 10.67 -1.08
C PRO A 124 12.66 10.74 -2.21
N ASN A 125 12.96 11.53 -3.26
CA ASN A 125 12.06 11.65 -4.41
C ASN A 125 11.75 10.30 -5.11
N TRP A 126 12.71 9.36 -5.11
CA TRP A 126 12.49 8.03 -5.68
C TRP A 126 11.41 7.24 -4.90
N TYR A 127 11.37 7.39 -3.57
CA TYR A 127 10.38 6.75 -2.72
C TYR A 127 8.99 7.31 -3.02
N LEU A 128 8.85 8.64 -3.08
CA LEU A 128 7.56 9.29 -3.38
C LEU A 128 7.04 8.94 -4.78
N ASN A 129 7.93 8.81 -5.76
CA ASN A 129 7.55 8.40 -7.12
C ASN A 129 7.10 6.94 -7.18
N LEU A 130 7.85 6.04 -6.54
CA LEU A 130 7.47 4.62 -6.43
C LEU A 130 6.12 4.48 -5.73
N ARG A 131 5.96 5.16 -4.59
CA ARG A 131 4.76 5.11 -3.77
C ARG A 131 3.54 5.69 -4.47
N ARG A 132 3.69 6.73 -5.30
CA ARG A 132 2.61 7.21 -6.19
C ARG A 132 2.12 6.11 -7.13
N ASN A 133 3.04 5.42 -7.80
CA ASN A 133 2.69 4.41 -8.79
C ASN A 133 2.02 3.20 -8.10
N LEU A 134 2.54 2.76 -6.96
CA LEU A 134 1.95 1.67 -6.18
C LEU A 134 0.58 2.03 -5.61
N ASN A 135 0.42 3.24 -5.05
CA ASN A 135 -0.88 3.72 -4.58
C ASN A 135 -1.93 3.70 -5.69
N PHE A 136 -1.56 4.14 -6.90
CA PHE A 136 -2.46 4.10 -8.05
C PHE A 136 -2.86 2.67 -8.38
N LEU A 137 -1.89 1.76 -8.54
CA LEU A 137 -2.15 0.36 -8.87
C LEU A 137 -3.02 -0.35 -7.82
N VAL A 138 -2.71 -0.18 -6.53
CA VAL A 138 -3.47 -0.76 -5.43
C VAL A 138 -4.87 -0.17 -5.37
N THR A 139 -5.02 1.15 -5.48
CA THR A 139 -6.34 1.81 -5.45
C THR A 139 -7.20 1.33 -6.60
N SER A 140 -6.68 1.30 -7.83
CA SER A 140 -7.40 0.77 -8.99
C SER A 140 -7.80 -0.70 -8.80
N SER A 141 -6.91 -1.52 -8.24
CA SER A 141 -7.20 -2.94 -7.98
C SER A 141 -8.32 -3.13 -6.98
N ILE A 142 -8.31 -2.39 -5.87
CA ILE A 142 -9.40 -2.44 -4.90
C ILE A 142 -10.72 -1.96 -5.50
N LEU A 143 -10.71 -0.90 -6.32
CA LEU A 143 -11.92 -0.44 -7.00
C LEU A 143 -12.47 -1.49 -7.97
N ILE A 144 -11.59 -2.19 -8.70
CA ILE A 144 -11.98 -3.33 -9.55
C ILE A 144 -12.58 -4.45 -8.71
N ILE A 145 -11.95 -4.82 -7.59
CA ILE A 145 -12.47 -5.86 -6.69
C ILE A 145 -13.86 -5.47 -6.20
N ILE A 146 -14.06 -4.24 -5.72
CA ILE A 146 -15.36 -3.74 -5.26
C ILE A 146 -16.40 -3.78 -6.38
N PHE A 147 -16.02 -3.47 -7.62
CA PHE A 147 -16.92 -3.53 -8.78
C PHE A 147 -17.33 -4.96 -9.17
N LEU A 148 -16.51 -5.96 -8.85
CA LEU A 148 -16.79 -7.37 -9.13
C LEU A 148 -17.67 -8.05 -8.06
N LEU A 149 -17.90 -7.39 -6.93
CA LEU A 149 -18.80 -7.85 -5.85
C LEU A 149 -20.26 -7.52 -6.16
#